data_AF-A0A931KCK7-F1
#
_entry.id   AF-A0A931KCK7-F1
#
_cell.length_a   1.000
_cell.length_b   1.000
_cell.length_c   1.000
_cell.angle_alpha   90.00
_cell.angle_beta   90.00
_cell.angle_gamma   90.00
#
_symmetry.space_group_name_H-M   'P 1'
#
loop_
_entity.id
_entity.type
_entity.pdbx_description
1 polymer ?
#
loop_
_entity_poly.entity_id
_entity_poly.type
_entity_poly.pdbx_seq_one_letter_code
_entity_poly.pdbx_strand_id
1 'polypeptide(L)'
;MPDQESFTVGQLTNAGFTLTVNGRAYRFAELTVRHYGLLEDHLRRIQPKAADVYLDMAKKLGLSPDQIAAFMIPAYERDLYWPLPVDSVPAMQMLMTDALARNDFVRMALEVHQPGITAAEARDVAESLTRMQLRRVIGWGLGGRDIEPGEDQETNPLGERKSA
;
A
#
# COMPACT_ATOMS: atom_id res chain seq x y z
N MET A 1 -14.21 -38.72 -25.95
CA MET A 1 -13.57 -37.39 -26.04
C MET A 1 -13.99 -36.65 -24.80
N PRO A 2 -13.08 -36.30 -23.86
CA PRO A 2 -13.51 -35.59 -22.67
C PRO A 2 -13.80 -34.14 -23.03
N ASP A 3 -14.91 -33.67 -22.49
CA ASP A 3 -15.55 -32.40 -22.74
C ASP A 3 -14.62 -31.21 -22.48
N GLN A 4 -14.77 -30.19 -23.32
CA GLN A 4 -14.10 -28.91 -23.20
C GLN A 4 -14.33 -28.34 -21.79
N GLU A 5 -13.25 -28.28 -21.01
CA GLU A 5 -13.20 -27.53 -19.76
C GLU A 5 -13.67 -26.10 -20.05
N SER A 6 -14.86 -25.79 -19.56
CA SER A 6 -15.36 -24.43 -19.47
C SER A 6 -14.43 -23.66 -18.53
N PHE A 7 -13.42 -22.99 -19.09
CA PHE A 7 -12.59 -22.02 -18.39
C PHE A 7 -13.47 -20.83 -17.98
N THR A 8 -14.06 -20.89 -16.78
CA THR A 8 -14.71 -19.74 -16.17
C THR A 8 -13.64 -18.76 -15.70
N VAL A 9 -13.66 -17.55 -16.26
CA VAL A 9 -12.79 -16.39 -15.93
C VAL A 9 -12.66 -16.13 -14.42
N GLY A 10 -13.63 -16.57 -13.60
CA GLY A 10 -13.56 -16.50 -12.14
C GLY A 10 -12.46 -17.33 -11.46
N GLN A 11 -11.84 -18.29 -12.16
CA GLN A 11 -10.70 -19.07 -11.64
C GLN A 11 -9.33 -18.43 -11.91
N LEU A 12 -9.27 -17.37 -12.73
CA LEU A 12 -8.02 -16.69 -13.09
C LEU A 12 -7.67 -15.50 -12.17
N THR A 13 -8.55 -15.06 -11.27
CA THR A 13 -8.39 -13.78 -10.54
C THR A 13 -8.47 -13.89 -9.01
N ASN A 14 -8.18 -15.05 -8.43
CA ASN A 14 -8.12 -15.26 -6.97
C ASN A 14 -6.80 -15.93 -6.56
N ALA A 15 -5.71 -15.52 -7.21
CA ALA A 15 -4.37 -15.88 -6.81
C ALA A 15 -4.08 -15.27 -5.43
N GLY A 16 -3.52 -16.09 -4.56
CA GLY A 16 -3.24 -15.71 -3.19
C GLY A 16 -2.30 -16.73 -2.57
N PHE A 17 -1.72 -16.37 -1.44
CA PHE A 17 -0.76 -17.20 -0.74
C PHE A 17 -1.14 -17.36 0.72
N THR A 18 -0.68 -18.45 1.32
CA THR A 18 -0.97 -18.77 2.71
C THR A 18 0.24 -18.45 3.58
N LEU A 19 0.00 -17.74 4.68
CA LEU A 19 0.97 -17.54 5.75
C LEU A 19 0.42 -18.08 7.06
N THR A 20 1.25 -18.78 7.81
CA THR A 20 0.94 -19.14 9.19
C THR A 20 1.37 -18.01 10.10
N VAL A 21 0.41 -17.41 10.81
CA VAL A 21 0.62 -16.33 11.78
C VAL A 21 0.04 -16.81 13.11
N ASN A 22 0.84 -16.81 14.17
CA ASN A 22 0.43 -17.28 15.50
C ASN A 22 -0.22 -18.68 15.50
N GLY A 23 0.31 -19.60 14.68
CA GLY A 23 -0.19 -20.98 14.58
C GLY A 23 -1.46 -21.15 13.75
N ARG A 24 -2.03 -20.07 13.18
CA ARG A 24 -3.19 -20.12 12.29
C ARG A 24 -2.81 -19.75 10.86
N ALA A 25 -3.34 -20.50 9.90
CA ALA A 25 -3.14 -20.22 8.48
C ALA A 25 -4.10 -19.12 8.01
N TYR A 26 -3.54 -18.07 7.39
CA TYR A 26 -4.26 -16.98 6.77
C TYR A 26 -3.96 -16.95 5.28
N ARG A 27 -4.99 -16.79 4.45
CA ARG A 27 -4.85 -16.70 3.00
C ARG A 27 -4.98 -15.25 2.55
N PHE A 28 -3.89 -14.69 2.05
CA PHE A 28 -3.85 -13.33 1.52
C PHE A 28 -4.10 -13.35 0.02
N ALA A 29 -4.94 -12.44 -0.47
CA ALA A 29 -5.24 -12.31 -1.89
C ALA A 29 -4.69 -11.01 -2.47
N GLU A 30 -4.62 -10.97 -3.80
CA GLU A 30 -4.60 -9.70 -4.52
C GLU A 30 -5.84 -8.85 -4.20
N LEU A 31 -5.66 -7.54 -4.07
CA LEU A 31 -6.76 -6.62 -3.80
C LEU A 31 -7.71 -6.54 -5.00
N THR A 32 -9.00 -6.52 -4.72
CA THR A 32 -10.01 -6.25 -5.75
C THR A 32 -10.04 -4.75 -6.08
N VAL A 33 -10.59 -4.38 -7.24
CA VAL A 33 -10.80 -2.96 -7.62
C VAL A 33 -11.52 -2.17 -6.51
N ARG A 34 -12.48 -2.81 -5.82
CA ARG A 34 -13.17 -2.20 -4.68
C ARG A 34 -12.21 -1.91 -3.52
N HIS A 35 -11.34 -2.85 -3.19
CA HIS A 35 -10.35 -2.69 -2.12
C HIS A 35 -9.33 -1.61 -2.46
N TYR A 36 -8.91 -1.50 -3.72
CA TYR A 36 -8.06 -0.41 -4.19
C TYR A 36 -8.67 0.97 -3.93
N GLY A 37 -9.93 1.18 -4.30
CA GLY A 37 -10.59 2.47 -4.07
C GLY A 37 -10.73 2.82 -2.58
N LEU A 38 -10.96 1.83 -1.71
CA LEU A 38 -11.00 2.03 -0.26
C LEU A 38 -9.61 2.35 0.31
N LEU A 39 -8.58 1.67 -0.18
CA LEU A 39 -7.20 1.90 0.24
C LEU A 39 -6.71 3.27 -0.20
N GLU A 40 -7.02 3.69 -1.42
CA GLU A 40 -6.69 5.02 -1.94
C GLU A 40 -7.33 6.14 -1.10
N ASP A 41 -8.62 6.00 -0.76
CA ASP A 41 -9.30 6.96 0.13
C ASP A 41 -8.70 6.97 1.54
N HIS A 42 -8.31 5.81 2.07
CA HIS A 42 -7.63 5.74 3.37
C HIS A 42 -6.27 6.44 3.34
N LEU A 43 -5.39 6.05 2.40
CA LEU A 43 -4.06 6.65 2.23
C LEU A 43 -4.16 8.16 2.07
N ARG A 44 -5.14 8.65 1.31
CA ARG A 44 -5.42 10.08 1.15
C ARG A 44 -5.72 10.80 2.46
N ARG A 45 -6.36 10.16 3.43
CA ARG A 45 -6.71 10.78 4.72
C ARG A 45 -5.54 10.86 5.68
N ILE A 46 -4.63 9.88 5.62
CA ILE A 46 -3.50 9.77 6.55
C ILE A 46 -2.21 10.36 6.00
N GLN A 47 -2.11 10.55 4.69
CA GLN A 47 -0.90 11.09 4.08
C GLN A 47 -0.75 12.58 4.45
N PRO A 48 0.42 13.00 4.98
CA PRO A 48 0.67 14.39 5.32
C PRO A 48 0.64 15.25 4.06
N LYS A 49 -0.14 16.33 4.08
CA LYS A 49 -0.16 17.30 2.98
C LYS A 49 1.16 18.05 2.94
N ALA A 50 1.71 18.25 1.76
CA ALA A 50 2.93 19.03 1.58
C ALA A 50 2.73 20.45 2.13
N ALA A 51 1.55 21.04 1.93
CA ALA A 51 1.21 22.33 2.51
C ALA A 51 1.38 22.36 4.04
N ASP A 52 0.93 21.33 4.76
CA ASP A 52 0.99 21.30 6.22
C ASP A 52 2.44 21.22 6.73
N VAL A 53 3.27 20.40 6.08
CA VAL A 53 4.70 20.27 6.40
C VAL A 53 5.46 21.57 6.11
N TYR A 54 5.18 22.17 4.95
CA TYR A 54 5.84 23.41 4.53
C TYR A 54 5.43 24.58 5.42
N LEU A 55 4.17 24.63 5.85
CA LEU A 55 3.67 25.64 6.77
C LEU A 55 4.34 25.53 8.15
N ASP A 56 4.49 24.32 8.69
CA ASP A 56 5.20 24.11 9.95
C ASP A 56 6.67 24.52 9.86
N MET A 57 7.33 24.16 8.76
CA MET A 57 8.72 24.56 8.51
C MET A 57 8.87 26.08 8.35
N ALA A 58 7.95 26.72 7.63
CA ALA A 58 7.93 28.16 7.42
C ALA A 58 7.73 28.93 8.74
N LYS A 59 6.87 28.43 9.63
CA LYS A 59 6.68 28.98 10.98
C LYS A 59 7.93 28.82 11.85
N LYS A 60 8.58 27.65 11.83
CA LYS A 60 9.82 27.39 12.58
C LYS A 60 10.97 28.28 12.13
N LEU A 61 11.02 28.62 10.84
CA LEU A 61 12.00 29.53 10.26
C LEU A 61 11.68 31.02 10.50
N GLY A 62 10.54 31.34 11.12
CA GLY A 62 10.15 32.72 11.42
C GLY A 62 9.81 33.57 10.20
N LEU A 63 9.35 32.95 9.11
CA LEU A 63 9.00 33.66 7.88
C LEU A 63 7.80 34.60 8.09
N SER A 64 7.82 35.75 7.42
CA SER A 64 6.69 36.68 7.43
C SER A 64 5.49 36.10 6.66
N PRO A 65 4.25 36.56 6.91
CA PRO A 65 3.06 36.05 6.21
C PRO A 65 3.18 36.06 4.67
N ASP A 66 3.77 37.11 4.10
CA ASP A 66 3.97 37.24 2.66
C ASP A 66 5.00 36.23 2.12
N GLN A 67 6.05 35.95 2.91
CA GLN A 67 7.04 34.94 2.58
C GLN A 67 6.46 33.52 2.67
N ILE A 68 5.58 33.27 3.65
CA ILE A 68 4.85 32.00 3.75
C ILE A 68 3.97 31.81 2.51
N ALA A 69 3.23 32.83 2.10
CA ALA A 69 2.36 32.74 0.92
C ALA A 69 3.15 32.37 -0.35
N ALA A 70 4.29 32.99 -0.59
CA ALA A 70 5.17 32.68 -1.72
C ALA A 70 5.81 31.28 -1.62
N PHE A 71 6.21 30.88 -0.41
CA PHE A 71 6.82 29.58 -0.13
C PHE A 71 5.83 28.40 -0.28
N MET A 72 4.54 28.65 -0.09
CA MET A 72 3.49 27.64 -0.10
C MET A 72 2.96 27.28 -1.49
N ILE A 73 3.15 28.13 -2.51
CA ILE A 73 2.66 27.88 -3.87
C ILE A 73 3.13 26.50 -4.42
N PRO A 74 4.43 26.15 -4.36
CA PRO A 74 4.89 24.84 -4.82
C PRO A 74 4.37 23.66 -3.96
N ALA A 75 4.06 23.92 -2.68
CA ALA A 75 3.52 22.90 -1.79
C ALA A 75 2.05 22.58 -2.15
N TYR A 76 1.24 23.62 -2.43
CA TYR A 76 -0.12 23.45 -2.92
C TYR A 76 -0.16 22.82 -4.32
N GLU A 77 0.78 23.14 -5.20
CA GLU A 77 0.91 22.45 -6.49
C GLU A 77 1.23 20.96 -6.32
N ARG A 78 2.09 20.59 -5.37
CA ARG A 78 2.32 19.17 -5.03
C ARG A 78 1.09 18.49 -4.47
N ASP A 79 0.32 19.19 -3.64
CA ASP A 79 -0.97 18.71 -3.14
C ASP A 79 -2.05 18.61 -4.24
N LEU A 80 -1.87 19.26 -5.39
CA LEU A 80 -2.76 19.16 -6.56
C LEU A 80 -2.50 17.91 -7.41
N TYR A 81 -1.27 17.39 -7.45
CA TYR A 81 -0.94 16.10 -8.11
C TYR A 81 -1.34 14.89 -7.26
N TRP A 82 -2.45 15.03 -6.53
CA TRP A 82 -2.93 14.10 -5.52
C TRP A 82 -4.21 13.41 -5.98
N PRO A 83 -4.37 12.08 -5.77
CA PRO A 83 -3.63 11.22 -4.84
C PRO A 83 -2.39 10.52 -5.41
N LEU A 84 -1.49 10.11 -4.51
CA LEU A 84 -0.41 9.19 -4.85
C LEU A 84 -1.01 7.84 -5.29
N PRO A 85 -0.53 7.25 -6.40
CA PRO A 85 -0.86 5.88 -6.76
C PRO A 85 -0.56 4.93 -5.59
N VAL A 86 -1.44 3.96 -5.35
CA VAL A 86 -1.32 3.00 -4.24
C VAL A 86 -0.02 2.16 -4.34
N ASP A 87 0.45 1.93 -5.56
CA ASP A 87 1.69 1.23 -5.89
C ASP A 87 2.93 2.15 -5.90
N SER A 88 2.79 3.43 -5.57
CA SER A 88 3.91 4.35 -5.48
C SER A 88 4.82 4.04 -4.28
N VAL A 89 6.10 4.38 -4.40
CA VAL A 89 7.08 4.21 -3.31
C VAL A 89 6.63 4.85 -1.99
N PRO A 90 6.10 6.09 -1.96
CA PRO A 90 5.65 6.67 -0.69
C PRO A 90 4.41 5.98 -0.12
N ALA A 91 3.47 5.52 -0.96
CA ALA A 91 2.32 4.72 -0.50
C ALA A 91 2.78 3.40 0.12
N MET A 92 3.71 2.69 -0.53
CA MET A 92 4.32 1.48 0.03
C MET A 92 5.06 1.75 1.34
N GLN A 93 5.75 2.87 1.47
CA GLN A 93 6.38 3.27 2.74
C GLN A 93 5.34 3.48 3.84
N MET A 94 4.22 4.15 3.54
CA MET A 94 3.13 4.32 4.50
C MET A 94 2.53 2.98 4.94
N LEU A 95 2.29 2.04 4.02
CA LEU A 95 1.82 0.69 4.35
C LEU A 95 2.77 -0.07 5.28
N MET A 96 4.06 0.26 5.24
CA MET A 96 5.08 -0.37 6.08
C MET A 96 5.23 0.30 7.45
N THR A 97 5.05 1.63 7.53
CA THR A 97 5.38 2.42 8.73
C THR A 97 4.16 2.90 9.51
N ASP A 98 3.04 3.19 8.84
CA ASP A 98 1.81 3.65 9.47
C ASP A 98 0.96 2.45 9.89
N ALA A 99 0.64 2.38 11.18
CA ALA A 99 -0.10 1.26 11.75
C ALA A 99 -1.54 1.18 11.21
N LEU A 100 -2.19 2.32 10.97
CA LEU A 100 -3.55 2.35 10.45
C LEU A 100 -3.56 1.87 9.00
N ALA A 101 -2.67 2.40 8.17
CA ALA A 101 -2.52 2.00 6.77
C ALA A 101 -2.24 0.50 6.65
N ARG A 102 -1.28 0.00 7.44
CA ARG A 102 -0.91 -1.41 7.48
C ARG A 102 -2.09 -2.31 7.87
N ASN A 103 -2.80 -1.96 8.94
CA ASN A 103 -3.88 -2.78 9.47
C ASN A 103 -5.05 -2.84 8.50
N ASP A 104 -5.41 -1.71 7.89
CA ASP A 104 -6.48 -1.67 6.89
C ASP A 104 -6.10 -2.43 5.62
N PHE A 105 -4.85 -2.32 5.17
CA PHE A 105 -4.35 -3.11 4.03
C PHE A 105 -4.44 -4.61 4.30
N VAL A 106 -3.90 -5.07 5.44
CA VAL A 106 -3.93 -6.48 5.84
C VAL A 106 -5.36 -6.98 5.94
N ARG A 107 -6.26 -6.19 6.51
CA ARG A 107 -7.69 -6.52 6.56
C ARG A 107 -8.27 -6.71 5.16
N MET A 108 -8.06 -5.75 4.26
CA MET A 108 -8.58 -5.85 2.88
C MET A 108 -8.04 -7.06 2.13
N ALA A 109 -6.75 -7.38 2.29
CA ALA A 109 -6.12 -8.54 1.66
C ALA A 109 -6.66 -9.88 2.20
N LEU A 110 -7.07 -9.92 3.47
CA LEU A 110 -7.68 -11.10 4.10
C LEU A 110 -9.16 -11.24 3.78
N GLU A 111 -9.91 -10.13 3.74
CA GLU A 111 -11.36 -10.08 3.47
C GLU A 111 -11.75 -10.76 2.14
N VAL A 112 -10.86 -10.77 1.14
CA VAL A 112 -11.09 -11.45 -0.14
C VAL A 112 -11.31 -12.96 0.04
N HIS A 113 -10.56 -13.60 0.93
CA HIS A 113 -10.64 -15.05 1.16
C HIS A 113 -11.29 -15.43 2.50
N GLN A 114 -11.41 -14.48 3.42
CA GLN A 114 -11.99 -14.64 4.75
C GLN A 114 -13.04 -13.53 4.99
N PRO A 115 -14.20 -13.62 4.33
CA PRO A 115 -15.28 -12.67 4.57
C PRO A 115 -15.69 -12.71 6.05
N GLY A 116 -15.72 -11.55 6.69
CA GLY A 116 -16.07 -11.41 8.10
C GLY A 116 -14.89 -11.43 9.07
N ILE A 117 -13.63 -11.43 8.59
CA ILE A 117 -12.48 -11.16 9.47
C ILE A 117 -12.70 -9.83 10.21
N THR A 118 -12.52 -9.85 11.52
CA THR A 118 -12.75 -8.65 12.34
C THR A 118 -11.58 -7.68 12.22
N ALA A 119 -11.82 -6.39 12.45
CA ALA A 119 -10.74 -5.40 12.48
C ALA A 119 -9.70 -5.69 13.57
N ALA A 120 -10.13 -6.28 14.70
CA ALA A 120 -9.22 -6.71 15.77
C ALA A 120 -8.34 -7.88 15.32
N GLU A 121 -8.92 -8.90 14.70
CA GLU A 121 -8.17 -10.05 14.20
C GLU A 121 -7.18 -9.65 13.09
N ALA A 122 -7.60 -8.81 12.14
CA ALA A 122 -6.71 -8.30 11.10
C ALA A 122 -5.56 -7.46 11.66
N ARG A 123 -5.82 -6.68 12.72
CA ARG A 123 -4.79 -5.94 13.46
C ARG A 123 -3.79 -6.88 14.13
N ASP A 124 -4.27 -7.90 14.84
CA ASP A 124 -3.40 -8.88 15.51
C ASP A 124 -2.52 -9.59 14.48
N VAL A 125 -3.07 -9.94 13.31
CA VAL A 125 -2.29 -10.49 12.19
C VAL A 125 -1.24 -9.48 11.74
N ALA A 126 -1.63 -8.24 11.42
CA ALA A 126 -0.75 -7.19 10.93
C ALA A 126 0.42 -6.88 11.87
N GLU A 127 0.17 -6.88 13.18
CA GLU A 127 1.19 -6.65 14.22
C GLU A 127 2.12 -7.86 14.41
N SER A 128 1.66 -9.05 14.05
CA SER A 128 2.44 -10.30 14.15
C SER A 128 3.28 -10.59 12.90
N LEU A 129 3.07 -9.87 11.80
CA LEU A 129 3.86 -10.04 10.59
C LEU A 129 5.27 -9.48 10.80
N THR A 130 6.28 -10.29 10.45
CA THR A 130 7.64 -9.78 10.28
C THR A 130 7.67 -8.78 9.12
N ARG A 131 8.68 -7.91 9.10
CA ARG A 131 8.88 -6.94 8.00
C ARG A 131 8.91 -7.61 6.62
N MET A 132 9.51 -8.79 6.51
CA MET A 132 9.58 -9.56 5.27
C MET A 132 8.20 -10.07 4.85
N GLN A 133 7.44 -10.65 5.78
CA GLN A 133 6.10 -11.14 5.50
C GLN A 133 5.16 -10.00 5.13
N LEU A 134 5.29 -8.84 5.78
CA LEU A 134 4.50 -7.66 5.44
C LEU A 134 4.80 -7.16 4.02
N ARG A 135 6.08 -7.07 3.62
CA ARG A 135 6.45 -6.74 2.24
C ARG A 135 5.81 -7.70 1.24
N ARG A 136 5.88 -9.00 1.52
CA ARG A 136 5.27 -10.03 0.70
C ARG A 136 3.75 -9.88 0.59
N VAL A 137 3.06 -9.61 1.70
CA VAL A 137 1.62 -9.32 1.73
C VAL A 137 1.29 -8.10 0.88
N ILE A 138 2.09 -7.03 0.96
CA ILE A 138 1.91 -5.83 0.15
C ILE A 138 2.10 -6.11 -1.34
N GLY A 139 3.19 -6.79 -1.72
CA GLY A 139 3.45 -7.15 -3.12
C GLY A 139 2.36 -8.01 -3.75
N TRP A 140 1.87 -9.00 -3.00
CA TRP A 140 0.76 -9.83 -3.44
C TRP A 140 -0.54 -9.03 -3.54
N GLY A 141 -0.85 -8.21 -2.53
CA GLY A 141 -2.06 -7.40 -2.54
C GLY A 141 -2.10 -6.37 -3.67
N LEU A 142 -0.95 -5.79 -4.03
CA LEU A 142 -0.87 -4.71 -5.04
C LEU A 142 -0.60 -5.16 -6.48
N GLY A 143 -0.27 -6.43 -6.71
CA GLY A 143 -0.01 -6.89 -8.08
C GLY A 143 0.16 -8.39 -8.26
N GLY A 144 -0.24 -9.19 -7.26
CA GLY A 144 -0.17 -10.65 -7.34
C GLY A 144 1.26 -11.19 -7.44
N ARG A 145 2.27 -10.44 -6.98
CA ARG A 145 3.69 -10.83 -7.07
C ARG A 145 4.27 -11.11 -5.69
N ASP A 146 5.04 -12.18 -5.61
CA ASP A 146 5.86 -12.48 -4.44
C ASP A 146 7.10 -11.58 -4.46
N ILE A 147 7.29 -10.78 -3.41
CA ILE A 147 8.52 -9.99 -3.25
C ILE A 147 9.51 -10.87 -2.48
N GLU A 148 10.40 -11.53 -3.20
CA GLU A 148 11.39 -12.43 -2.60
C GLU A 148 12.49 -11.64 -1.85
N PRO A 149 13.12 -12.24 -0.81
CA PRO A 149 14.27 -11.65 -0.13
C PRO A 149 15.46 -11.51 -1.08
N GLY A 150 15.59 -10.37 -1.75
CA GLY A 150 16.65 -10.12 -2.73
C GLY A 150 16.31 -9.08 -3.80
N GLU A 151 15.02 -8.76 -4.00
CA GLU A 151 14.58 -7.72 -4.95
C GLU A 151 14.83 -6.27 -4.45
N ASP A 152 15.75 -6.06 -3.52
CA ASP A 152 16.21 -4.72 -3.12
C ASP A 152 17.20 -4.11 -4.15
N GLN A 153 17.46 -4.76 -5.28
CA GLN A 153 18.29 -4.23 -6.37
C GLN A 153 17.60 -4.40 -7.72
N GLU A 154 17.51 -3.29 -8.46
CA GLU A 154 17.04 -3.19 -9.85
C GLU A 154 15.52 -3.27 -10.06
N THR A 155 14.83 -2.18 -9.74
CA THR A 155 14.18 -1.38 -10.79
C THR A 155 13.73 -0.03 -10.24
N ASN A 156 14.39 1.02 -10.71
CA ASN A 156 13.78 2.35 -10.80
C ASN A 156 12.45 2.20 -11.58
N PRO A 157 11.32 2.82 -11.21
CA PRO A 157 10.06 2.75 -11.97
C PRO A 157 10.16 3.25 -13.43
N LEU A 158 11.33 3.74 -13.86
CA LEU A 158 11.64 4.18 -15.22
C LEU A 158 12.53 3.21 -16.02
N GLY A 159 12.81 1.99 -15.53
CA GLY A 159 13.45 0.94 -16.35
C GLY A 159 14.89 1.23 -16.81
N GLU A 160 15.57 2.23 -16.25
CA GLU A 160 16.98 2.47 -16.56
C GLU A 160 17.87 1.60 -15.66
N ARG A 161 18.45 0.55 -16.26
CA ARG A 161 19.60 -0.16 -15.71
C ARG A 161 20.78 0.81 -15.67
N LYS A 162 21.34 1.07 -14.49
CA LYS A 162 22.66 1.71 -14.41
C LYS A 162 23.68 0.70 -14.91
N SER A 163 24.25 0.98 -16.08
CA SER A 163 25.49 0.35 -16.51
C SER A 163 26.67 0.95 -15.76
N ALA A 164 27.60 0.05 -15.41
CA ALA A 164 28.95 0.22 -14.85
C ALA A 164 29.06 0.45 -13.34
#